data_AF-A0A963QR85-F1
#
_entry.id   AF-A0A963QR85-F1
#
_cell.length_a   1.000
_cell.length_b   1.000
_cell.length_c   1.000
_cell.angle_alpha   90.00
_cell.angle_beta   90.00
_cell.angle_gamma   90.00
#
_symmetry.space_group_name_H-M   'P 1'
#
loop_
_entity.id
_entity.type
_entity.pdbx_description
1 polymer ?
#
loop_
_entity_poly.entity_id
_entity_poly.type
_entity_poly.pdbx_seq_one_letter_code
_entity_poly.pdbx_strand_id
1 'polypeptide(L)' 'MRRALVLSDEVARHPFRASLPAHCRVGIPLDELRDRRKGWSMQDLRDFLLAYCACFVAVTAFIL' A
#
# COMPACT_ATOMS: atom_id res chain seq x y z
N MET A 1 -33.23 -28.20 -21.31
CA MET A 1 -32.94 -26.89 -20.71
C MET A 1 -32.31 -27.10 -19.34
N ARG A 2 -31.00 -26.83 -19.18
CA ARG A 2 -30.28 -26.98 -17.90
C ARG A 2 -30.14 -25.59 -17.28
N ARG A 3 -31.02 -25.25 -16.34
CA ARG A 3 -30.91 -24.01 -15.57
C ARG A 3 -29.79 -24.20 -14.55
N ALA A 4 -28.61 -23.65 -14.86
CA ALA A 4 -27.54 -23.56 -13.88
C ALA A 4 -28.07 -22.73 -12.70
N LEU A 5 -28.18 -23.36 -11.54
CA LEU A 5 -28.46 -22.69 -10.28
C LEU A 5 -27.24 -21.79 -10.02
N VAL A 6 -27.30 -20.53 -10.44
CA VAL A 6 -26.32 -19.53 -10.05
C VAL A 6 -26.53 -19.36 -8.56
N LEU A 7 -25.70 -20.05 -7.79
CA LEU A 7 -25.53 -19.85 -6.37
C LEU A 7 -25.09 -18.40 -6.24
N SER A 8 -26.05 -17.49 -6.05
CA SER A 8 -25.78 -16.09 -5.79
C SER A 8 -24.89 -16.06 -4.56
N ASP A 9 -23.62 -15.78 -4.80
CA ASP A 9 -22.59 -15.63 -3.79
C ASP A 9 -23.04 -14.49 -2.87
N GLU A 10 -23.69 -14.83 -1.75
CA GLU A 10 -24.21 -13.92 -0.72
C GLU A 10 -23.12 -12.97 -0.16
N VAL A 11 -21.85 -13.31 -0.38
CA VAL A 11 -20.69 -12.50 0.01
C VAL A 11 -20.46 -11.32 -0.95
N ALA A 12 -20.86 -11.45 -2.22
CA ALA A 12 -20.89 -10.37 -3.19
C ALA A 12 -22.12 -9.48 -2.94
N ARG A 13 -22.07 -8.66 -1.89
CA ARG A 13 -23.07 -7.64 -1.50
C ARG A 13 -23.51 -6.67 -2.64
N HIS A 14 -22.90 -6.76 -3.83
CA HIS A 14 -23.24 -5.98 -5.02
C HIS A 14 -23.34 -6.88 -6.28
N PRO A 15 -24.40 -6.74 -7.10
CA PRO A 15 -24.59 -7.56 -8.32
C PRO A 15 -23.42 -7.42 -9.32
N PHE A 16 -22.74 -6.27 -9.31
CA PHE A 16 -21.54 -6.02 -10.10
C PHE A 16 -20.33 -6.88 -9.67
N ARG A 17 -20.18 -7.20 -8.38
CA ARG A 17 -19.12 -8.08 -7.88
C ARG A 17 -19.37 -9.55 -8.18
N ALA A 18 -20.65 -9.91 -8.33
CA ALA A 18 -21.06 -11.25 -8.73
C ALA A 18 -20.79 -11.55 -10.22
N SER A 19 -20.88 -10.55 -11.11
CA SER A 19 -20.53 -10.71 -12.53
C SER A 19 -19.03 -10.65 -12.82
N LEU A 20 -18.22 -10.23 -11.85
CA LEU A 20 -16.77 -10.12 -12.01
C LEU A 20 -16.10 -11.51 -12.00
N PRO A 21 -15.18 -11.80 -12.94
CA PRO A 21 -14.37 -13.01 -12.95
C PRO A 21 -13.56 -13.20 -11.66
N ALA A 22 -13.24 -14.46 -11.32
CA ALA A 22 -12.60 -14.82 -10.04
C ALA A 22 -11.31 -14.05 -9.75
N HIS A 23 -10.51 -13.72 -10.78
CA HIS A 23 -9.26 -12.98 -10.64
C HIS A 23 -9.46 -11.50 -10.25
N CYS A 24 -10.63 -10.91 -10.51
CA CYS A 24 -10.96 -9.55 -10.08
C CYS A 24 -11.60 -9.50 -8.68
N ARG A 25 -11.99 -10.66 -8.12
CA ARG A 25 -12.58 -10.76 -6.78
C ARG A 25 -11.53 -10.86 -5.69
N VAL A 26 -10.31 -11.26 -6.04
CA VAL A 26 -9.14 -11.20 -5.17
C VAL A 26 -8.84 -9.72 -4.93
N GLY A 27 -9.50 -9.14 -3.93
CA GLY A 27 -9.15 -7.83 -3.43
C GLY A 27 -7.68 -7.88 -3.01
N ILE A 28 -6.94 -6.82 -3.31
CA ILE A 28 -5.58 -6.65 -2.82
C ILE A 28 -5.64 -6.90 -1.30
N PRO A 29 -4.84 -7.85 -0.76
CA PRO A 29 -4.88 -8.14 0.66
C PRO A 29 -4.65 -6.83 1.42
N LEU A 30 -5.60 -6.47 2.29
CA LEU A 30 -5.58 -5.22 3.06
C LEU A 30 -4.28 -5.08 3.88
N ASP A 31 -3.60 -6.18 4.16
CA ASP A 31 -2.29 -6.23 4.78
C ASP A 31 -1.20 -5.52 3.95
N GLU A 32 -1.18 -5.67 2.63
CA GLU A 32 -0.21 -4.98 1.75
C GLU A 32 -0.45 -3.46 1.72
N LEU A 33 -1.71 -3.03 1.82
CA LEU A 33 -2.07 -1.61 1.89
C LEU A 33 -1.74 -1.01 3.27
N ARG A 34 -1.70 -1.83 4.32
CA ARG A 34 -1.35 -1.41 5.68
C ARG A 34 0.16 -1.24 5.84
N ASP A 35 0.97 -2.10 5.22
CA ASP A 35 2.43 -1.97 5.24
C ASP A 35 2.91 -0.67 4.57
N ARG A 36 2.28 -0.26 3.46
CA ARG A 36 2.58 1.04 2.84
C ARG A 36 2.20 2.25 3.70
N ARG A 37 1.28 2.09 4.65
CA ARG A 37 0.75 3.18 5.49
C ARG A 37 1.44 3.28 6.84
N LYS A 38 2.35 2.36 7.18
CA LYS A 38 3.22 2.45 8.37
C LYS A 38 4.40 3.40 8.13
N GLY A 39 4.16 4.43 7.33
CA GLY A 39 5.10 5.48 7.00
C GLY A 39 5.15 6.49 8.14
N TRP A 40 6.04 6.23 9.07
CA TRP A 40 7.02 7.18 9.63
C TRP A 40 8.14 6.28 10.13
N SER A 41 8.98 5.86 9.19
CA SER A 41 10.05 4.94 9.48
C SER A 41 11.16 5.73 10.19
N MET A 42 11.75 5.18 11.24
CA MET A 42 13.00 5.69 11.80
C MET A 42 14.09 5.85 10.71
N GLN A 43 13.93 5.14 9.59
CA GLN A 43 14.70 5.31 8.37
C GLN A 43 14.61 6.74 7.80
N ASP A 44 13.40 7.29 7.64
CA ASP A 44 13.19 8.62 7.06
C ASP A 44 13.83 9.70 7.92
N LEU A 45 13.73 9.56 9.25
CA LEU A 45 14.37 10.48 10.20
C LEU A 45 15.90 10.40 10.12
N ARG A 46 16.44 9.18 10.02
CA ARG A 46 17.89 8.97 9.88
C ARG A 46 18.41 9.56 8.58
N ASP A 47 17.70 9.35 7.47
CA ASP A 47 18.10 9.89 6.16
C ASP A 47 18.08 11.42 6.16
N PHE A 48 17.06 12.03 6.79
CA PHE A 48 17.01 13.48 6.98
C PHE A 48 18.17 13.99 7.87
N LEU A 49 18.45 13.32 8.98
CA LEU A 49 19.52 13.70 9.89
C LEU A 49 20.90 13.61 9.23
N LEU A 50 21.13 12.57 8.42
CA LEU A 50 22.36 12.39 7.65
C LEU A 50 22.54 13.51 6.62
N ALA A 51 21.49 13.86 5.87
CA ALA A 51 21.53 14.96 4.93
C ALA A 51 21.81 16.30 5.63
N TYR A 52 21.16 16.55 6.78
CA TYR A 52 21.38 17.75 7.59
C TYR A 52 22.83 17.83 8.09
N CYS A 53 23.35 16.77 8.70
CA CYS A 53 24.73 16.72 9.17
C CYS A 53 25.74 16.91 8.04
N ALA A 54 25.51 16.30 6.87
CA ALA A 54 26.38 16.45 5.71
C ALA A 54 26.44 17.91 5.23
N CYS A 55 25.30 18.57 5.07
CA CYS A 55 25.24 19.98 4.70
C CYS A 55 25.89 20.88 5.76
N PHE A 56 25.61 20.64 7.05
CA PHE A 56 26.18 21.43 8.13
C PHE A 56 27.71 21.34 8.14
N VAL A 57 28.26 20.12 8.10
CA VAL A 57 29.70 19.89 8.06
C VAL A 57 30.33 20.55 6.83
N ALA A 58 29.71 20.45 5.66
CA ALA A 58 30.20 21.08 4.44
C ALA A 58 30.28 22.60 4.56
N VAL A 59 29.24 23.24 5.11
CA VAL A 59 29.21 24.70 5.33
C VAL A 59 30.24 25.11 6.37
N THR A 60 30.34 24.38 7.49
CA THR A 60 31.33 24.70 8.53
C THR A 60 32.76 24.53 8.04
N ALA A 61 33.04 23.48 7.26
CA ALA A 61 34.37 23.22 6.71
C ALA A 61 34.76 24.18 5.57
N PHE A 62 33.77 24.77 4.90
CA PHE A 62 34.00 25.82 3.92
C PHE A 62 34.27 27.19 4.57
N ILE A 63 33.67 27.44 5.74
CA ILE A 63 33.80 28.72 6.46
C ILE A 63 35.05 28.79 7.34
N LEU A 64 35.46 27.66 7.94
CA LEU A 64 36.71 27.51 8.70
C LEU A 64 37.93 27.41 7.78
#